data_AF-A0A928BGC4-F1
#
_entry.id   AF-A0A928BGC4-F1
#
_cell.length_a   1.000
_cell.length_b   1.000
_cell.length_c   1.000
_cell.angle_alpha   90.00
_cell.angle_beta   90.00
_cell.angle_gamma   90.00
#
_symmetry.space_group_name_H-M   'P 1'
#
loop_
_entity.id
_entity.type
_entity.pdbx_description
1 polymer ?
#
loop_
_entity_poly.entity_id
_entity_poly.type
_entity_poly.pdbx_seq_one_letter_code
_entity_poly.pdbx_strand_id
1 'polypeptide(L)'
;MNHIPEEEFSKLHGLEHFIINTVRRGKHISHFALEEAIAVAEKVGAEHTWLTHLSHQLPCHEDLCAELPHSILPAHDGLILK
;
A
#
# COMPACT_ATOMS: atom_id res chain seq x y z
N MET A 1 10.79 -0.28 6.93
CA MET A 1 9.69 -0.51 7.88
C MET A 1 8.73 -1.54 7.30
N ASN A 2 8.38 -2.59 8.04
CA ASN A 2 7.44 -3.65 7.65
C ASN A 2 6.47 -4.04 8.78
N HIS A 3 6.27 -3.15 9.75
CA HIS A 3 5.40 -3.38 10.89
C HIS A 3 4.82 -2.05 11.40
N ILE A 4 3.54 -2.06 11.76
CA ILE A 4 2.85 -0.97 12.46
C ILE A 4 2.36 -1.57 13.78
N PRO A 5 2.77 -1.05 14.96
CA PRO A 5 2.26 -1.49 16.25
C PRO A 5 0.73 -1.37 16.32
N GLU A 6 0.09 -2.28 17.05
CA GLU A 6 -1.38 -2.34 17.09
C GLU A 6 -2.00 -1.06 17.67
N GLU A 7 -1.36 -0.45 18.68
CA GLU A 7 -1.83 0.82 19.25
C GLU A 7 -1.87 1.99 18.24
N GLU A 8 -1.02 1.94 17.20
CA GLU A 8 -0.91 3.03 16.22
C GLU A 8 -2.07 3.04 15.22
N PHE A 9 -2.75 1.92 15.00
CA PHE A 9 -3.91 1.85 14.09
C PHE A 9 -5.04 2.78 14.53
N SER A 10 -5.17 3.05 15.83
CA SER A 10 -6.16 4.00 16.36
C SER A 10 -6.01 5.42 15.79
N LYS A 11 -4.81 5.79 15.32
CA LYS A 11 -4.51 7.10 14.73
C LYS A 11 -4.81 7.16 13.23
N LEU A 12 -5.09 6.02 12.61
CA LEU A 12 -5.24 5.88 11.15
C LEU A 12 -6.70 5.76 10.71
N HIS A 13 -7.67 6.03 11.59
CA HIS A 13 -9.08 5.97 11.25
C HIS A 13 -9.58 7.23 10.53
N GLY A 14 -10.50 7.04 9.58
CA GLY A 14 -11.18 8.14 8.89
C GLY A 14 -10.31 8.88 7.87
N LEU A 15 -9.28 8.21 7.34
CA LEU A 15 -8.40 8.79 6.32
C LEU A 15 -9.04 8.73 4.94
N GLU A 16 -9.01 9.85 4.22
CA GLU A 16 -9.33 9.88 2.79
C GLU A 16 -8.19 9.25 1.97
N HIS A 17 -6.94 9.52 2.36
CA HIS A 17 -5.75 9.04 1.69
C HIS A 17 -4.79 8.34 2.66
N PHE A 18 -4.39 7.12 2.30
CA PHE A 18 -3.34 6.37 2.98
C PHE A 18 -2.24 6.00 2.00
N ILE A 19 -0.98 6.17 2.39
CA ILE A 19 0.18 5.86 1.54
C ILE A 19 1.06 4.86 2.28
N ILE A 20 1.37 3.74 1.64
CA ILE A 20 2.15 2.66 2.24
C ILE A 20 3.20 2.12 1.29
N ASN A 21 4.38 1.80 1.82
CA ASN A 21 5.48 1.25 1.04
C ASN A 21 5.30 -0.26 0.79
N THR A 22 5.61 -0.72 -0.42
CA THR A 22 5.75 -2.14 -0.74
C THR A 22 6.76 -2.34 -1.86
N VAL A 23 7.62 -3.35 -1.73
CA VAL A 23 8.73 -3.56 -2.66
C VAL A 23 8.40 -4.62 -3.69
N ARG A 24 7.92 -5.77 -3.25
CA ARG A 24 7.77 -6.98 -4.07
C ARG A 24 6.78 -7.94 -3.43
N ARG A 25 6.44 -9.01 -4.16
CA ARG A 25 5.75 -10.17 -3.59
C ARG A 25 6.70 -10.98 -2.70
N GLY A 26 6.13 -11.60 -1.67
CA GLY A 26 6.86 -12.45 -0.73
C GLY A 26 7.69 -11.65 0.30
N LYS A 27 7.93 -12.29 1.45
CA LYS A 27 8.50 -11.61 2.63
C LYS A 27 9.82 -10.90 2.35
N HIS A 28 9.94 -9.70 2.89
CA HIS A 28 11.17 -8.93 2.90
C HIS A 28 11.50 -8.45 4.33
N ILE A 29 12.78 -8.47 4.68
CA ILE A 29 13.25 -8.19 6.06
C ILE A 29 12.97 -6.75 6.51
N SER A 30 12.88 -5.81 5.57
CA SER A 30 12.85 -4.38 5.88
C SER A 30 11.66 -3.63 5.26
N HIS A 31 10.84 -4.27 4.44
CA HIS A 31 9.71 -3.62 3.75
C HIS A 31 8.52 -4.57 3.73
N PHE A 32 7.31 -4.03 3.70
CA PHE A 32 6.13 -4.84 3.47
C PHE A 32 6.23 -5.53 2.11
N ALA A 33 5.86 -6.81 2.09
CA ALA A 33 5.47 -7.47 0.86
C ALA A 33 4.15 -6.87 0.33
N LEU A 34 3.84 -7.10 -0.94
CA LEU A 34 2.58 -6.63 -1.54
C LEU A 34 1.36 -7.05 -0.72
N GLU A 35 1.31 -8.33 -0.34
CA GLU A 35 0.19 -8.92 0.39
C GLU A 35 0.07 -8.34 1.81
N GLU A 36 1.21 -8.06 2.45
CA GLU A 36 1.24 -7.44 3.80
C GLU A 36 0.78 -5.98 3.73
N ALA A 37 1.19 -5.23 2.71
CA ALA A 37 0.76 -3.85 2.51
C ALA A 37 -0.74 -3.76 2.22
N ILE A 38 -1.28 -4.68 1.41
CA ILE A 38 -2.72 -4.80 1.16
C ILE A 38 -3.48 -5.08 2.46
N ALA A 39 -3.02 -6.06 3.26
CA ALA A 39 -3.67 -6.37 4.54
C ALA A 39 -3.66 -5.18 5.51
N VAL A 40 -2.57 -4.40 5.55
CA VAL A 40 -2.50 -3.17 6.34
C VAL A 40 -3.47 -2.11 5.79
N ALA A 41 -3.51 -1.92 4.48
CA ALA A 41 -4.43 -0.98 3.82
C ALA A 41 -5.90 -1.29 4.11
N GLU A 42 -6.28 -2.57 4.03
CA GLU A 42 -7.63 -3.04 4.36
C GLU A 42 -7.95 -2.84 5.85
N LYS A 43 -6.98 -3.07 6.74
CA LYS A 43 -7.16 -2.82 8.19
C LYS A 43 -7.31 -1.32 8.49
N VAL A 44 -6.60 -0.46 7.78
CA VAL A 44 -6.72 1.00 7.90
C VAL A 44 -8.06 1.48 7.36
N GLY A 45 -8.52 0.92 6.23
CA GLY A 45 -9.83 1.21 5.66
C GLY A 45 -9.98 2.63 5.13
N ALA A 46 -8.91 3.24 4.62
CA ALA A 46 -8.97 4.56 3.99
C ALA A 46 -9.77 4.53 2.68
N GLU A 47 -10.34 5.67 2.27
CA GLU A 47 -11.11 5.76 1.01
C GLU A 47 -10.23 5.43 -0.21
N HIS A 48 -8.99 5.93 -0.20
CA HIS A 48 -7.98 5.61 -1.21
C HIS A 48 -6.64 5.25 -0.54
N THR A 49 -6.08 4.11 -0.92
CA THR A 49 -4.72 3.70 -0.55
C THR A 49 -3.78 3.68 -1.74
N TRP A 50 -2.59 4.24 -1.56
CA TRP A 50 -1.55 4.36 -2.58
C TRP A 50 -0.31 3.56 -2.20
N LEU A 51 0.08 2.62 -3.06
CA LEU A 51 1.29 1.83 -2.89
C LEU A 51 2.49 2.57 -3.47
N THR A 52 3.56 2.74 -2.69
CA THR A 52 4.80 3.39 -3.11
C THR A 52 6.02 2.47 -2.91
N HIS A 53 7.20 2.91 -3.37
CA HIS A 53 8.47 2.18 -3.25
C HIS A 53 8.47 0.81 -3.98
N LEU A 54 7.75 0.76 -5.11
CA LEU A 54 7.57 -0.43 -5.95
C LEU A 54 8.90 -0.82 -6.62
N SER A 55 9.24 -2.11 -6.63
CA SER A 55 10.39 -2.63 -7.38
C SER A 55 9.98 -3.16 -8.76
N HIS A 56 10.96 -3.31 -9.65
CA HIS A 56 10.80 -3.93 -10.97
C HIS A 56 10.36 -5.41 -10.93
N GLN A 57 10.27 -6.02 -9.76
CA GLN A 57 9.81 -7.41 -9.59
C GLN A 57 8.28 -7.51 -9.51
N LEU A 58 7.59 -6.38 -9.38
CA LEU A 58 6.14 -6.31 -9.46
C LEU A 58 5.69 -6.21 -10.92
N PRO A 59 4.43 -6.57 -11.23
CA PRO A 59 3.85 -6.39 -12.56
C PRO A 59 3.90 -4.92 -13.01
N CYS A 60 3.67 -4.71 -14.32
CA CYS A 60 3.44 -3.39 -14.87
C CYS A 60 2.31 -2.68 -14.10
N HIS A 61 2.34 -1.35 -14.07
CA HIS A 61 1.34 -0.53 -13.38
C HIS A 61 -0.10 -0.92 -13.74
N GLU A 62 -0.41 -1.13 -15.03
CA GLU A 62 -1.74 -1.53 -15.50
C GLU A 62 -2.16 -2.91 -14.98
N ASP A 63 -1.27 -3.90 -15.08
CA ASP A 63 -1.54 -5.26 -14.61
C ASP A 63 -1.74 -5.27 -13.09
N LEU A 64 -0.90 -4.54 -12.35
CA LEU A 64 -0.99 -4.44 -10.90
C LEU A 64 -2.29 -3.73 -10.47
N CYS A 65 -2.72 -2.68 -11.18
CA CYS A 65 -4.03 -2.05 -10.94
C CYS A 65 -5.19 -3.03 -11.09
N ALA A 66 -5.12 -3.94 -12.06
CA ALA A 66 -6.18 -4.93 -12.30
C ALA A 66 -6.22 -6.04 -11.23
N GLU A 67 -5.09 -6.32 -10.58
CA GLU A 67 -4.99 -7.33 -9.52
C GLU A 67 -5.41 -6.80 -8.13
N LEU A 68 -5.31 -5.49 -7.90
CA LEU A 68 -5.51 -4.88 -6.59
C LEU A 68 -7.00 -4.68 -6.24
N PRO A 69 -7.35 -4.67 -4.95
CA PRO A 69 -8.68 -4.28 -4.48
C PRO A 69 -9.04 -2.84 -4.91
N HIS A 70 -10.34 -2.55 -5.03
CA HIS A 70 -10.86 -1.29 -5.60
C HIS A 70 -10.32 -0.01 -4.94
N SER A 71 -10.06 -0.03 -3.62
CA SER A 71 -9.56 1.13 -2.87
C SER A 71 -8.03 1.22 -2.84
N ILE A 72 -7.30 0.31 -3.48
CA ILE A 72 -5.83 0.24 -3.41
C ILE A 72 -5.26 0.34 -4.82
N LEU A 73 -4.35 1.31 -5.03
CA LEU A 73 -3.76 1.60 -6.33
C LEU A 73 -2.25 1.77 -6.21
N PRO A 74 -1.45 1.38 -7.23
CA PRO A 74 -0.05 1.74 -7.29
C PRO A 74 0.07 3.24 -7.60
N ALA A 75 0.82 3.95 -6.78
CA ALA A 75 1.18 5.34 -7.06
C ALA A 75 2.09 5.42 -8.29
N HIS A 76 2.18 6.60 -8.88
CA HIS A 76 3.10 6.90 -9.97
C HIS A 76 3.79 8.24 -9.71
N ASP A 77 4.92 8.45 -10.38
CA ASP A 77 5.65 9.70 -10.30
C ASP A 77 4.76 10.86 -10.78
N GLY A 78 4.75 11.95 -10.01
CA GLY A 78 3.91 13.11 -10.29
C GLY A 78 2.43 12.97 -9.87
N LEU A 79 2.04 11.89 -9.19
CA LEU A 79 0.71 11.80 -8.58
C LEU A 79 0.49 12.95 -7.58
N ILE A 80 -0.61 13.69 -7.75
CA ILE A 80 -1.04 14.78 -6.86
C ILE A 80 -2.40 14.41 -6.28
N LEU A 81 -2.46 14.32 -4.95
CA LEU A 81 -3.68 14.13 -4.18
C LEU A 81 -4.19 15.51 -3.72
N LYS A 82 -5.50 15.69 -3.65
CA LYS A 82 -6.13 16.99 -3.31
C LYS A 82 -6.66 16.99 -1.89
#